data_AF-A0A6B2LS90-F1
#
_entry.id   AF-A0A6B2LS90-F1
#
_cell.length_a   1.000
_cell.length_b   1.000
_cell.length_c   1.000
_cell.angle_alpha   90.00
_cell.angle_beta   90.00
_cell.angle_gamma   90.00
#
_symmetry.space_group_name_H-M   'P 1'
#
loop_
_entity.id
_entity.type
_entity.pdbx_description
1 polymer ?
#
loop_
_entity_poly.entity_id
_entity_poly.type
_entity_poly.pdbx_seq_one_letter_code
_entity_poly.pdbx_strand_id
1 'polypeptide(L)'
;MLDSLGIGGSKVFTELRKYLRDEWKEKKGVSRDFKSTEMKAYTPRVPEQDNSTDCGVYLLRYAERFCMGPPKNYDKKDSIEIEMGPYWFTKEEIPEMRKRIKGTIVNLSVTMKKT
;
A
#
# COMPACT_ATOMS: atom_id res chain seq x y z
N MET A 1 -3.63 -4.42 4.24
CA MET A 1 -2.16 -4.47 4.25
C MET A 1 -1.74 -5.04 2.92
N LEU A 2 -0.95 -4.28 2.19
CA LEU A 2 -0.37 -4.69 0.92
C LEU A 2 1.10 -4.99 1.25
N ASP A 3 1.47 -6.26 1.20
CA ASP A 3 2.76 -6.76 1.67
C ASP A 3 3.26 -7.80 0.66
N SER A 4 4.34 -7.47 -0.05
CA SER A 4 4.89 -8.35 -1.08
C SER A 4 5.56 -9.60 -0.53
N LEU A 5 5.82 -9.66 0.78
CA LEU A 5 6.38 -10.84 1.45
C LEU A 5 5.30 -11.77 1.99
N GLY A 6 4.04 -11.35 2.03
CA GLY A 6 2.94 -12.14 2.57
C GLY A 6 3.03 -12.44 4.08
N ILE A 7 3.92 -11.77 4.83
CA ILE A 7 4.20 -12.08 6.24
C ILE A 7 3.14 -11.44 7.16
N GLY A 8 2.42 -10.41 6.70
CA GLY A 8 1.14 -9.96 7.27
C GLY A 8 1.13 -9.72 8.79
N GLY A 9 1.30 -8.47 9.24
CA GLY A 9 1.32 -8.14 10.67
C GLY A 9 -0.03 -7.71 11.27
N SER A 10 -0.72 -8.59 12.00
CA SER A 10 -1.95 -8.24 12.75
C SER A 10 -1.74 -7.12 13.78
N LYS A 11 -0.51 -7.02 14.34
CA LYS A 11 -0.09 -5.99 15.28
C LYS A 11 -0.21 -4.57 14.69
N VAL A 12 0.11 -4.40 13.40
CA VAL A 12 0.06 -3.08 12.74
C VAL A 12 -1.34 -2.50 12.79
N PHE A 13 -2.37 -3.30 12.53
CA PHE A 13 -3.76 -2.82 12.61
C PHE A 13 -4.17 -2.43 14.04
N THR A 14 -3.65 -3.13 15.04
CA THR A 14 -3.93 -2.80 16.45
C THR A 14 -3.31 -1.46 16.83
N GLU A 15 -2.04 -1.23 16.47
CA GLU A 15 -1.36 0.04 16.73
C GLU A 15 -1.98 1.19 15.92
N LEU A 16 -2.38 0.96 14.66
CA LEU A 16 -3.07 1.97 13.86
C LEU A 16 -4.41 2.39 14.48
N ARG A 17 -5.22 1.44 14.97
CA ARG A 17 -6.49 1.76 15.64
C ARG A 17 -6.27 2.53 16.94
N LYS A 18 -5.20 2.20 17.69
CA LYS A 18 -4.81 2.95 18.89
C LYS A 18 -4.39 4.38 18.54
N TYR A 19 -3.49 4.53 17.56
CA TYR A 19 -3.08 5.84 17.07
C TYR A 19 -4.27 6.70 16.65
N LEU A 20 -5.20 6.14 15.86
CA LEU A 20 -6.37 6.88 15.40
C LEU A 20 -7.31 7.28 16.54
N ARG A 21 -7.44 6.47 17.60
CA ARG A 21 -8.18 6.83 18.81
C ARG A 21 -7.57 8.07 19.48
N ASP A 22 -6.26 8.05 19.67
CA ASP A 22 -5.52 9.12 20.35
C ASP A 22 -5.55 10.42 19.50
N GLU A 23 -5.28 10.30 18.20
CA GLU A 23 -5.33 11.40 17.23
C GLU A 23 -6.73 12.01 17.10
N TRP A 24 -7.78 11.18 17.13
CA TRP A 24 -9.17 11.67 17.10
C TRP A 24 -9.51 12.45 18.37
N LYS A 25 -9.10 11.96 19.54
CA LYS A 25 -9.31 12.66 20.81
C LYS A 25 -8.62 14.02 20.81
N GLU A 26 -7.37 14.08 20.36
CA GLU A 26 -6.60 15.31 20.27
C GLU A 26 -7.26 16.32 19.31
N LYS A 27 -7.61 15.89 18.09
CA LYS A 27 -8.15 16.80 17.07
C LYS A 27 -9.62 17.17 17.23
N LYS A 28 -10.42 16.32 17.89
CA LYS A 28 -11.89 16.49 17.98
C LYS A 28 -12.39 16.74 19.39
N GLY A 29 -11.54 16.62 20.41
CA GLY A 29 -11.92 16.83 21.82
C GLY A 29 -12.86 15.77 22.39
N VAL A 30 -13.21 14.73 21.62
CA VAL A 30 -14.13 13.66 22.02
C VAL A 30 -13.47 12.30 21.78
N SER A 31 -13.73 11.34 22.66
CA SER A 31 -13.22 9.97 22.50
C SER A 31 -14.03 9.22 21.44
N ARG A 32 -13.33 8.53 20.53
CA ARG A 32 -13.92 7.56 19.59
C ARG A 32 -13.12 6.28 19.63
N ASP A 33 -13.79 5.16 19.82
CA ASP A 33 -13.15 3.86 19.73
C ASP A 33 -13.16 3.37 18.27
N PHE A 34 -12.03 2.87 17.78
CA PHE A 34 -11.92 2.27 16.44
C PHE A 34 -11.82 0.76 16.63
N LYS A 35 -12.95 0.06 16.65
CA LYS A 35 -12.98 -1.40 16.86
C LYS A 35 -12.66 -2.15 15.57
N SER A 36 -12.27 -3.42 15.68
CA SER A 36 -12.02 -4.28 14.50
C SER A 36 -13.26 -4.52 13.64
N THR A 37 -14.45 -4.43 14.21
CA THR A 37 -15.74 -4.55 13.53
C THR A 37 -16.08 -3.32 12.68
N GLU A 38 -15.65 -2.14 13.12
CA GLU A 38 -15.91 -0.85 12.47
C GLU A 38 -14.77 -0.46 11.51
N MET A 39 -13.53 -0.77 11.89
CA MET A 39 -12.32 -0.59 11.10
C MET A 39 -11.71 -1.95 10.79
N LYS A 40 -12.35 -2.63 9.83
CA LYS A 40 -11.94 -3.95 9.34
C LYS A 40 -10.55 -3.89 8.74
N ALA A 41 -9.76 -4.89 9.04
CA ALA A 41 -8.44 -5.10 8.48
C ALA A 41 -8.53 -6.13 7.36
N TYR A 42 -8.00 -5.81 6.18
CA TYR A 42 -7.94 -6.71 5.04
C TYR A 42 -6.49 -6.92 4.62
N THR A 43 -6.11 -8.15 4.32
CA THR A 43 -4.82 -8.51 3.74
C THR A 43 -5.11 -9.29 2.45
N PRO A 44 -5.34 -8.60 1.32
CA PRO A 44 -5.57 -9.26 0.04
C PRO A 44 -4.33 -10.01 -0.43
N ARG A 45 -4.54 -11.06 -1.24
CA ARG A 45 -3.47 -11.82 -1.90
C ARG A 45 -2.93 -11.01 -3.09
N VAL A 46 -2.15 -9.97 -2.80
CA VAL A 46 -1.51 -9.12 -3.82
C VAL A 46 -0.40 -9.89 -4.56
N PRO A 47 0.13 -9.37 -5.68
CA PRO A 47 1.34 -9.94 -6.28
C PRO A 47 2.49 -9.90 -5.27
N GLU A 48 3.11 -11.05 -5.01
CA GLU A 48 4.20 -11.22 -4.06
C GLU A 48 5.56 -11.24 -4.77
N GLN A 49 6.61 -10.88 -4.05
CA GLN A 49 7.99 -10.92 -4.53
C GLN A 49 8.63 -12.28 -4.26
N ASP A 50 9.58 -12.67 -5.10
CA ASP A 50 10.38 -13.89 -4.94
C ASP A 50 11.82 -13.61 -4.46
N ASN A 51 12.12 -12.35 -4.11
CA ASN A 51 13.42 -11.90 -3.63
C ASN A 51 13.32 -11.07 -2.36
N SER A 52 14.45 -10.73 -1.76
CA SER A 52 14.52 -9.99 -0.48
C SER A 52 14.72 -8.47 -0.64
N THR A 53 14.76 -7.95 -1.87
CA THR A 53 15.20 -6.58 -2.16
C THR A 53 14.16 -5.69 -2.85
N ASP A 54 13.06 -6.27 -3.33
CA ASP A 54 12.07 -5.56 -4.15
C ASP A 54 10.90 -4.98 -3.35
N CYS A 55 10.84 -5.12 -2.02
CA CYS A 55 9.63 -4.78 -1.25
C CYS A 55 9.26 -3.30 -1.36
N GLY A 56 10.26 -2.42 -1.44
CA GLY A 56 10.06 -1.00 -1.71
C GLY A 56 9.55 -0.71 -3.13
N VAL A 57 9.93 -1.50 -4.13
CA VAL A 57 9.44 -1.34 -5.52
C VAL A 57 8.00 -1.83 -5.62
N TYR A 58 7.68 -2.97 -5.00
CA TYR A 58 6.30 -3.46 -4.90
C TYR A 58 5.40 -2.47 -4.17
N LEU A 59 5.87 -1.87 -3.06
CA LEU A 59 5.14 -0.81 -2.35
C LEU A 59 4.76 0.34 -3.29
N LEU A 60 5.72 0.82 -4.09
CA LEU A 60 5.44 1.87 -5.07
C LEU A 60 4.49 1.39 -6.15
N ARG A 61 4.58 0.14 -6.61
CA ARG A 61 3.66 -0.41 -7.62
C ARG A 61 2.24 -0.52 -7.09
N TYR A 62 2.07 -0.96 -5.85
CA TYR A 62 0.77 -0.97 -5.16
C TYR A 62 0.17 0.43 -5.09
N ALA A 63 0.97 1.42 -4.66
CA ALA A 63 0.51 2.81 -4.55
C ALA A 63 0.10 3.37 -5.93
N GLU A 64 0.90 3.15 -6.96
CA GLU A 64 0.59 3.60 -8.31
C GLU A 64 -0.68 2.98 -8.85
N ARG A 65 -0.83 1.64 -8.76
CA ARG A 65 -2.03 0.94 -9.23
C ARG A 65 -3.27 1.40 -8.46
N PHE A 66 -3.16 1.58 -7.15
CA PHE A 66 -4.23 2.10 -6.31
C PHE A 66 -4.65 3.52 -6.73
N CYS A 67 -3.69 4.41 -7.02
CA CYS A 67 -4.00 5.76 -7.49
C CYS A 67 -4.61 5.79 -8.89
N MET A 68 -4.25 4.85 -9.77
CA MET A 68 -4.82 4.73 -11.11
C MET A 68 -6.26 4.21 -11.10
N GLY A 69 -6.57 3.31 -10.16
CA GLY A 69 -7.86 2.65 -10.07
C GLY A 69 -8.01 1.96 -8.73
N PRO A 70 -8.52 2.65 -7.69
CA PRO A 70 -8.73 2.05 -6.40
C PRO A 70 -9.94 1.08 -6.44
N PRO A 71 -10.03 0.11 -5.52
CA PRO A 71 -11.19 -0.78 -5.44
C PRO A 71 -12.50 -0.02 -5.32
N LYS A 72 -13.54 -0.49 -6.00
CA LYS A 72 -14.86 0.14 -5.96
C LYS A 72 -15.63 -0.18 -4.68
N ASN A 73 -15.34 -1.33 -4.07
CA ASN A 73 -16.04 -1.78 -2.87
C ASN A 73 -15.05 -2.33 -1.83
N TYR A 74 -15.02 -1.68 -0.66
CA TYR A 74 -14.13 -2.05 0.45
C TYR A 74 -14.81 -2.94 1.50
N ASP A 75 -16.13 -3.10 1.44
CA ASP A 75 -16.88 -3.92 2.38
C ASP A 75 -16.87 -5.41 1.99
N LYS A 76 -16.76 -5.68 0.69
CA LYS A 76 -16.74 -7.03 0.12
C LYS A 76 -15.31 -7.49 -0.11
N LYS A 77 -14.87 -8.47 0.69
CA LYS A 77 -13.55 -9.11 0.56
C LYS A 77 -13.29 -9.60 -0.87
N ASP A 78 -14.27 -10.20 -1.52
CA ASP A 78 -14.14 -10.72 -2.89
C ASP A 78 -13.87 -9.61 -3.93
N SER A 79 -14.45 -8.41 -3.74
CA SER A 79 -14.18 -7.26 -4.61
C SER A 79 -12.71 -6.85 -4.51
N ILE A 80 -12.20 -6.75 -3.28
CA ILE A 80 -10.79 -6.42 -3.03
C ILE A 80 -9.87 -7.52 -3.60
N GLU A 81 -10.20 -8.80 -3.43
CA GLU A 81 -9.39 -9.90 -3.98
C GLU A 81 -9.39 -9.94 -5.51
N ILE A 82 -10.48 -9.58 -6.17
CA ILE A 82 -10.53 -9.51 -7.64
C ILE A 82 -9.74 -8.30 -8.16
N GLU A 83 -9.93 -7.13 -7.54
CA GLU A 83 -9.36 -5.87 -8.02
C GLU A 83 -7.88 -5.69 -7.65
N MET A 84 -7.43 -6.29 -6.55
CA MET A 84 -6.06 -6.16 -6.02
C MET A 84 -5.35 -7.51 -5.84
N GLY A 85 -5.87 -8.58 -6.42
CA GLY A 85 -5.36 -9.94 -6.26
C GLY A 85 -4.02 -10.22 -6.94
N PRO A 86 -3.64 -11.50 -7.10
CA PRO A 86 -2.32 -11.89 -7.58
C PRO A 86 -2.01 -11.44 -9.02
N TYR A 87 -3.04 -11.04 -9.76
CA TYR A 87 -2.95 -10.57 -11.14
C TYR A 87 -3.11 -9.06 -11.28
N TRP A 88 -3.05 -8.30 -10.17
CA TRP A 88 -3.18 -6.83 -10.20
C TRP A 88 -2.10 -6.16 -11.07
N PHE A 89 -0.94 -6.80 -11.15
CA PHE A 89 0.14 -6.53 -12.11
C PHE A 89 1.03 -7.76 -12.24
N THR A 90 1.82 -7.81 -13.31
CA THR A 90 2.75 -8.92 -13.53
C THR A 90 4.14 -8.62 -12.93
N LYS A 91 4.91 -9.67 -12.63
CA LYS A 91 6.26 -9.53 -12.05
C LYS A 91 7.24 -8.85 -13.02
N GLU A 92 7.02 -8.99 -14.32
CA GLU A 92 7.83 -8.37 -15.38
C GLU A 92 7.74 -6.84 -15.35
N GLU A 93 6.69 -6.28 -14.74
CA GLU A 93 6.54 -4.84 -14.54
C GLU A 93 7.51 -4.28 -13.49
N ILE A 94 8.03 -5.11 -12.58
CA ILE A 94 8.90 -4.67 -11.47
C ILE A 94 10.28 -4.23 -11.96
N PRO A 95 10.99 -4.98 -12.84
CA PRO A 95 12.21 -4.49 -13.48
C PRO A 95 12.02 -3.17 -14.24
N GLU A 96 10.91 -3.02 -14.97
CA GLU A 96 10.59 -1.79 -15.70
C GLU A 96 10.33 -0.62 -14.74
N MET A 97 9.68 -0.89 -13.59
CA MET A 97 9.52 0.10 -12.55
C MET A 97 10.86 0.54 -11.96
N ARG A 98 11.80 -0.38 -11.72
CA ARG A 98 13.17 -0.06 -11.27
C ARG A 98 13.89 0.86 -12.27
N LYS A 99 13.82 0.51 -13.57
CA LYS A 99 14.40 1.34 -14.65
C LYS A 99 13.78 2.73 -14.68
N ARG A 100 12.45 2.82 -14.58
CA ARG A 100 11.72 4.09 -14.57
C ARG A 100 12.10 4.97 -13.37
N ILE A 101 12.15 4.40 -12.16
CA ILE A 101 12.57 5.14 -10.95
C ILE A 101 13.98 5.73 -11.14
N LYS A 102 14.94 4.91 -11.59
CA LYS A 102 16.31 5.36 -11.89
C LYS A 102 16.32 6.49 -12.92
N GLY A 103 15.60 6.30 -14.04
CA GLY A 103 15.50 7.29 -15.11
C GLY A 103 14.94 8.63 -14.62
N THR A 104 13.86 8.59 -13.84
CA THR A 104 13.24 9.79 -13.25
C THR A 104 14.22 10.53 -12.34
N ILE A 105 14.91 9.82 -11.43
CA ILE A 105 15.89 10.43 -10.51
C ILE A 105 17.03 11.10 -11.30
N VAL A 106 17.60 10.40 -12.29
CA VAL A 106 18.68 10.94 -13.12
C VAL A 106 18.22 12.20 -13.87
N ASN A 107 17.06 12.14 -14.51
CA ASN A 107 16.51 13.27 -15.27
C ASN A 107 16.26 14.49 -14.37
N LEU A 108 15.60 14.29 -13.22
CA LEU A 108 15.37 15.36 -12.26
C LEU A 108 16.68 15.95 -11.75
N SER A 109 17.69 15.13 -11.49
CA SER A 109 19.01 15.60 -11.02
C SER A 109 19.72 16.50 -12.04
N VAL A 110 19.54 16.25 -13.34
CA VAL A 110 20.09 17.09 -14.41
C VAL A 110 19.30 18.39 -14.51
N THR A 111 17.97 18.31 -14.47
CA THR A 111 17.10 19.50 -14.57
C THR A 111 17.31 20.45 -13.40
N MET A 112 17.38 19.94 -12.17
CA MET A 112 17.56 20.77 -10.97
C MET A 112 18.93 21.47 -10.91
N LYS A 113 19.97 20.94 -11.57
CA LYS A 113 21.29 21.59 -11.66
C LYS A 113 21.33 22.74 -12.68
N LYS A 114 20.33 22.83 -13.56
CA LYS A 114 20.22 23.90 -14.57
C LYS A 114 19.40 25.10 -14.07
N THR A 115 18.91 25.03 -12.83
CA THR A 115 18.12 26.08 -12.16
C THR A 115 19.00 26.70 -11.08
#